data_AF-A0A554W3J3-F1
#
_entry.id   AF-A0A554W3J3-F1
#
_cell.length_a   1.000
_cell.length_b   1.000
_cell.length_c   1.000
_cell.angle_alpha   90.00
_cell.angle_beta   90.00
_cell.angle_gamma   90.00
#
_symmetry.space_group_name_H-M   'P 1'
#
loop_
_entity.id
_entity.type
_entity.pdbx_description
1 polymer ?
#
loop_
_entity_poly.entity_id
_entity_poly.type
_entity_poly.pdbx_seq_one_letter_code
_entity_poly.pdbx_strand_id
1 'polypeptide(L)' 'MAVSDNLAAVIDLFARQVVGWSLQERMHTGLLKDALAMAWWRRRPPPGG' A
#
# COMPACT_ATOMS: atom_id res chain seq x y z
N MET A 1 -11.07 24.40 4.91
CA MET A 1 -9.70 24.16 4.42
C MET A 1 -9.53 22.65 4.40
N ALA A 2 -9.79 21.99 3.27
CA ALA A 2 -9.52 20.56 3.16
C ALA A 2 -8.02 20.40 2.91
N VAL A 3 -7.29 19.82 3.86
CA VAL A 3 -5.94 19.32 3.59
C VAL A 3 -6.10 18.22 2.53
N SER A 4 -5.38 18.34 1.41
CA SER A 4 -5.49 17.38 0.31
C SER A 4 -4.71 16.12 0.68
N ASP A 5 -5.36 15.17 1.33
CA ASP A 5 -4.73 13.90 1.68
C ASP A 5 -4.49 13.05 0.43
N ASN A 6 -3.26 12.55 0.30
CA ASN A 6 -2.84 11.69 -0.81
C ASN A 6 -2.99 10.24 -0.39
N LEU A 7 -3.69 9.44 -1.20
CA LEU A 7 -3.91 8.01 -0.99
C LEU A 7 -3.09 7.20 -2.01
N ALA A 8 -2.28 6.25 -1.54
CA ALA A 8 -1.72 5.19 -2.36
C ALA A 8 -2.38 3.85 -2.00
N ALA A 9 -2.67 3.03 -3.01
CA ALA A 9 -3.21 1.69 -2.83
C ALA A 9 -2.49 0.70 -3.75
N VAL A 10 -2.24 -0.52 -3.24
CA VAL A 10 -1.72 -1.67 -3.98
C VAL A 10 -2.84 -2.70 -4.08
N ILE A 11 -3.14 -3.12 -5.31
CA ILE A 11 -4.24 -4.04 -5.61
C ILE A 11 -3.68 -5.36 -6.13
N ASP A 12 -4.18 -6.46 -5.58
CA ASP A 12 -4.05 -7.77 -6.19
C ASP A 12 -5.07 -7.90 -7.33
N LEU A 13 -4.60 -7.98 -8.57
CA LEU A 13 -5.45 -8.02 -9.75
C LEU A 13 -6.18 -9.36 -9.92
N PHE A 14 -5.64 -10.45 -9.38
CA PHE A 14 -6.26 -11.77 -9.47
C PHE A 14 -7.41 -11.89 -8.46
N ALA A 15 -7.16 -11.50 -7.21
CA ALA A 15 -8.18 -11.55 -6.15
C ALA A 15 -9.12 -10.34 -6.14
N ARG A 16 -8.80 -9.26 -6.87
CA ARG A 16 -9.50 -7.96 -6.84
C ARG A 16 -9.57 -7.36 -5.43
N GLN A 17 -8.47 -7.44 -4.69
CA GLN A 17 -8.40 -6.99 -3.29
C GLN A 17 -7.30 -5.95 -3.08
N VAL A 18 -7.55 -4.99 -2.18
CA VAL A 18 -6.52 -4.04 -1.72
C VAL A 18 -5.60 -4.74 -0.72
N VAL A 19 -4.36 -4.97 -1.13
CA VAL A 19 -3.34 -5.65 -0.32
C VAL A 19 -2.44 -4.68 0.44
N GLY A 20 -2.43 -3.39 0.13
CA GLY A 20 -1.78 -2.37 0.96
C GLY A 20 -2.27 -0.98 0.61
N TRP A 21 -2.23 -0.04 1.57
CA TRP A 21 -2.69 1.33 1.36
C TRP A 21 -2.01 2.28 2.34
N SER A 22 -1.79 3.54 1.96
CA SER A 22 -1.25 4.58 2.86
C SER A 22 -1.88 5.92 2.53
N LEU A 23 -2.10 6.75 3.55
CA LEU A 23 -2.69 8.09 3.43
C LEU A 23 -1.75 9.12 4.08
N GLN A 24 -1.38 10.18 3.35
CA GLN A 24 -0.51 11.24 3.88
C GLN A 24 -0.88 12.63 3.32
N GLU A 25 -0.77 13.66 4.15
CA GLU A 25 -1.08 15.06 3.81
C GLU A 25 -0.20 15.65 2.68
N ARG A 26 0.96 15.06 2.39
CA ARG A 26 1.87 15.48 1.31
C ARG A 26 2.26 14.30 0.44
N MET A 27 2.23 14.50 -0.88
CA MET A 27 2.73 13.52 -1.85
C MET A 27 4.25 13.44 -1.76
N HIS A 28 4.76 12.39 -1.10
CA HIS A 28 6.17 12.05 -1.12
C HIS A 28 6.35 10.53 -1.31
N THR A 29 7.54 10.12 -1.72
CA THR A 29 7.86 8.71 -2.05
C THR A 29 7.64 7.72 -0.91
N GLY A 30 7.44 8.19 0.33
CA GLY A 30 7.09 7.36 1.49
C GLY A 30 5.71 6.73 1.36
N LEU A 31 4.73 7.44 0.78
CA LEU A 31 3.36 6.96 0.61
C LEU A 31 3.31 5.62 -0.14
N LEU A 32 4.08 5.50 -1.23
CA LEU A 32 4.20 4.28 -2.01
C LEU A 32 4.97 3.18 -1.26
N LYS A 33 6.04 3.55 -0.54
CA LYS A 33 6.85 2.60 0.25
C LYS A 33 6.01 1.95 1.35
N ASP A 34 5.16 2.71 2.03
CA ASP A 34 4.31 2.21 3.11
C ASP A 34 3.24 1.26 2.57
N ALA A 35 2.54 1.65 1.50
CA ALA A 35 1.54 0.81 0.85
C ALA A 35 2.17 -0.50 0.32
N LEU A 36 3.38 -0.44 -0.24
CA LEU A 36 4.11 -1.60 -0.72
C LEU A 36 4.59 -2.51 0.43
N ALA A 37 5.08 -1.93 1.53
CA ALA A 37 5.50 -2.71 2.70
C ALA A 37 4.31 -3.52 3.28
N MET A 38 3.13 -2.90 3.41
CA MET A 38 1.93 -3.61 3.85
C MET A 38 1.53 -4.75 2.91
N ALA A 39 1.59 -4.51 1.59
CA ALA A 39 1.31 -5.54 0.60
C ALA A 39 2.30 -6.70 0.68
N TRP A 40 3.59 -6.41 0.87
CA TRP A 40 4.64 -7.42 1.01
C TRP A 40 4.44 -8.30 2.25
N TRP A 41 4.13 -7.70 3.41
CA TRP A 41 3.88 -8.43 4.65
C TRP A 41 2.62 -9.29 4.59
N ARG A 42 1.59 -8.87 3.85
CA ARG A 42 0.39 -9.69 3.63
C ARG A 42 0.62 -10.88 2.72
N ARG A 43 1.58 -10.78 1.79
CA ARG A 43 1.94 -11.87 0.88
C ARG A 43 2.93 -12.87 1.48
N ARG A 44 3.42 -12.66 2.70
CA ARG A 44 4.47 -13.44 3.40
C ARG A 44 4.38 -14.94 3.08
N PRO A 45 5.15 -15.42 2.08
CA PRO A 45 5.15 -16.83 1.74
C PRO A 45 5.77 -17.58 2.93
N PRO A 46 5.29 -18.79 3.27
CA PRO A 46 5.97 -19.61 4.26
C PRO A 46 7.44 -19.82 3.86
N PRO A 47 8.37 -19.98 4.83
CA PRO A 47 9.76 -20.25 4.51
C PRO A 47 9.86 -21.47 3.59
N GLY A 48 10.48 -21.30 2.41
CA GLY A 48 10.72 -22.39 1.44
C GLY A 48 9.94 -22.34 0.12
N GLY A 49 9.44 -21.16 -0.30
CA GLY A 49 8.97 -20.93 -1.68
C GLY A 49 10.11 -20.88 -2.69
#